data_AF-A0A645HLC0-F1
#
_entry.id   AF-A0A645HLC0-F1
#
_cell.length_a   1.000
_cell.length_b   1.000
_cell.length_c   1.000
_cell.angle_alpha   90.00
_cell.angle_beta   90.00
_cell.angle_gamma   90.00
#
_symmetry.space_group_name_H-M   'P 1'
#
loop_
_entity.id
_entity.type
_entity.pdbx_description
1 polymer ?
#
loop_
_entity_poly.entity_id
_entity_poly.type
_entity_poly.pdbx_seq_one_letter_code
_entity_poly.pdbx_strand_id
1 'polypeptide(L)'
;MATFYDPNVTLNGQPMGSEFAVPATASNIALYLVAQFLGAFIGAIIMYLAYKKQFDEDAPAAHKLGVFSTGPEVRSYGWNLVTEAVGTFILIVFVLVAGGTPTAVGPLAVALVIVGIGASLGGPTGYAINPARDLGPRIAHAVLPIKGKGDSDWGYSWVPVVGPIIGAVVAVVVTYALSLSSLDFWPL
;
A
#
# COMPACT_ATOMS: atom_id res chain seq x y z
N MET A 1 15.63 3.76 -11.60
CA MET A 1 15.63 4.81 -12.65
C MET A 1 15.63 4.24 -14.06
N ALA A 2 16.08 2.98 -14.25
CA ALA A 2 16.13 2.31 -15.56
C ALA A 2 14.79 1.70 -16.06
N THR A 3 13.74 1.61 -15.23
CA THR A 3 12.49 0.89 -15.58
C THR A 3 11.34 1.78 -16.07
N PHE A 4 11.42 3.11 -15.92
CA PHE A 4 10.37 4.02 -16.43
C PHE A 4 10.34 4.11 -17.97
N TYR A 5 11.36 3.55 -18.64
CA TYR A 5 11.50 3.54 -20.10
C TYR A 5 11.92 2.17 -20.65
N ASP A 6 11.81 1.10 -19.86
CA ASP A 6 12.03 -0.25 -20.37
C ASP A 6 10.74 -0.70 -21.11
N PRO A 7 10.78 -0.87 -22.44
CA PRO A 7 9.61 -1.28 -23.21
C PRO A 7 9.15 -2.71 -22.89
N ASN A 8 9.87 -3.47 -22.07
CA ASN A 8 9.52 -4.84 -21.70
C ASN A 8 8.82 -4.95 -20.34
N VAL A 9 8.68 -3.85 -19.59
CA VAL A 9 8.06 -3.85 -18.26
C VAL A 9 6.57 -3.51 -18.33
N THR A 10 5.74 -4.32 -17.66
CA THR A 10 4.31 -4.06 -17.50
C THR A 10 3.93 -3.77 -16.04
N LEU A 11 2.90 -2.97 -15.83
CA LEU A 11 2.39 -2.58 -14.51
C LEU A 11 1.57 -3.68 -13.84
N ASN A 12 1.00 -4.61 -14.62
CA ASN A 12 0.20 -5.72 -14.12
C ASN A 12 0.95 -7.06 -14.11
N GLY A 13 2.27 -7.02 -14.35
CA GLY A 13 3.14 -8.18 -14.30
C GLY A 13 2.89 -9.24 -15.37
N GLN A 14 2.23 -8.87 -16.46
CA GLN A 14 2.09 -9.73 -17.65
C GLN A 14 3.31 -9.58 -18.58
N PRO A 15 3.69 -10.60 -19.37
CA PRO A 15 4.70 -10.44 -20.40
C PRO A 15 4.30 -9.35 -21.41
N MET A 16 5.26 -8.56 -21.88
CA MET A 16 5.01 -7.54 -22.90
C MET A 16 4.49 -8.21 -24.19
N GLY A 17 3.45 -7.63 -24.79
CA GLY A 17 2.80 -8.19 -25.99
C GLY A 17 1.68 -9.20 -25.71
N SER A 18 1.44 -9.57 -24.44
CA SER A 18 0.21 -10.29 -24.07
C SER A 18 -1.03 -9.41 -24.20
N GLU A 19 -2.20 -10.04 -24.36
CA GLU A 19 -3.50 -9.37 -24.60
C GLU A 19 -3.84 -8.30 -23.54
N PHE A 20 -3.37 -8.50 -22.30
CA PHE A 20 -3.64 -7.62 -21.17
C PHE A 20 -2.40 -6.88 -20.66
N ALA A 21 -1.27 -6.92 -21.37
CA ALA A 21 -0.06 -6.20 -20.97
C ALA A 21 -0.33 -4.70 -20.83
N VAL A 22 0.00 -4.12 -19.67
CA VAL A 22 -0.08 -2.67 -19.47
C VAL A 22 1.33 -2.09 -19.38
N PRO A 23 1.84 -1.40 -20.42
CA PRO A 23 3.20 -0.84 -20.39
C PRO A 23 3.40 0.18 -19.27
N ALA A 24 4.59 0.20 -18.67
CA ALA A 24 4.96 1.13 -17.59
C ALA A 24 5.25 2.57 -18.06
N THR A 25 4.35 3.15 -18.87
CA THR A 25 4.42 4.55 -19.30
C THR A 25 4.00 5.50 -18.17
N ALA A 26 4.46 6.76 -18.22
CA ALA A 26 4.06 7.78 -17.25
C ALA A 26 2.52 7.94 -17.15
N SER A 27 1.83 7.89 -18.29
CA SER A 27 0.36 7.97 -18.34
C SER A 27 -0.31 6.78 -17.66
N ASN A 28 0.15 5.56 -17.94
CA ASN A 28 -0.41 4.36 -17.31
C ASN A 28 -0.13 4.33 -15.81
N ILE A 29 1.07 4.75 -15.38
CA ILE A 29 1.41 4.86 -13.96
C ILE A 29 0.49 5.87 -13.26
N ALA A 30 0.27 7.05 -13.87
CA ALA A 30 -0.64 8.05 -13.32
C ALA A 30 -2.08 7.51 -13.21
N LEU A 31 -2.57 6.82 -14.25
CA LEU A 31 -3.89 6.17 -14.22
C LEU A 31 -3.98 5.10 -13.12
N TYR A 32 -2.94 4.28 -12.94
CA TYR A 32 -2.88 3.27 -11.89
C TYR A 32 -2.94 3.89 -10.50
N LEU A 33 -2.21 4.99 -10.27
CA LEU A 33 -2.26 5.70 -9.00
C LEU A 33 -3.68 6.21 -8.74
N VAL A 34 -4.27 6.95 -9.68
CA VAL A 34 -5.65 7.46 -9.54
C VAL A 34 -6.65 6.34 -9.28
N ALA A 35 -6.57 5.24 -10.02
CA ALA A 35 -7.45 4.09 -9.84
C ALA A 35 -7.30 3.45 -8.45
N GLN A 36 -6.08 3.32 -7.92
CA GLN A 36 -5.84 2.80 -6.57
C GLN A 36 -6.44 3.70 -5.49
N PHE A 37 -6.23 5.02 -5.59
CA PHE A 37 -6.80 5.98 -4.64
C PHE A 37 -8.34 5.98 -4.68
N LEU A 38 -8.93 5.98 -5.88
CA LEU A 38 -10.38 5.91 -6.05
C LEU A 38 -10.95 4.58 -5.53
N GLY A 39 -10.30 3.46 -5.83
CA GLY A 39 -10.70 2.14 -5.35
C GLY A 39 -10.69 2.06 -3.82
N ALA A 40 -9.63 2.57 -3.18
CA ALA A 40 -9.53 2.60 -1.72
C ALA A 40 -10.56 3.54 -1.07
N PHE A 41 -10.80 4.71 -1.67
CA PHE A 41 -11.85 5.65 -1.24
C PHE A 41 -13.25 5.03 -1.34
N ILE A 42 -13.60 4.42 -2.48
CA ILE A 42 -14.89 3.76 -2.70
C ILE A 42 -15.04 2.56 -1.76
N GLY A 43 -13.99 1.75 -1.61
CA GLY A 43 -13.98 0.62 -0.68
C GLY A 43 -14.28 1.05 0.76
N ALA A 44 -13.70 2.16 1.20
CA ALA A 44 -13.99 2.75 2.51
C ALA A 44 -15.44 3.20 2.66
N ILE A 45 -16.04 3.80 1.62
CA ILE A 45 -17.47 4.15 1.61
C ILE A 45 -18.34 2.90 1.73
N ILE A 46 -18.04 1.84 0.96
CA ILE A 46 -18.79 0.59 1.02
C ILE A 46 -18.71 -0.02 2.42
N MET A 47 -17.53 -0.01 3.06
CA MET A 47 -17.37 -0.49 4.44
C MET A 47 -18.13 0.39 5.45
N TYR A 48 -18.11 1.72 5.30
CA TYR A 48 -18.95 2.58 6.14
C TYR A 48 -20.44 2.24 6.02
N LEU A 49 -20.95 2.00 4.81
CA LEU A 49 -22.34 1.62 4.59
C LEU A 49 -22.65 0.25 5.21
N ALA A 50 -21.76 -0.73 5.05
CA ALA A 50 -21.91 -2.07 5.61
C ALA A 50 -21.92 -2.06 7.16
N TYR A 51 -21.12 -1.20 7.78
CA TYR A 51 -20.98 -1.07 9.23
C TYR A 51 -21.69 0.17 9.81
N LYS A 52 -22.67 0.74 9.08
CA LYS A 52 -23.26 2.04 9.41
C LYS A 52 -23.82 2.11 10.84
N LYS A 53 -24.44 1.03 11.30
CA LYS A 53 -25.01 0.95 12.65
C LYS A 53 -23.92 0.87 13.72
N GLN A 54 -22.83 0.14 13.48
CA GLN A 54 -21.67 0.11 14.37
C GLN A 54 -21.00 1.49 14.47
N PHE A 55 -21.00 2.28 13.40
CA PHE A 55 -20.51 3.66 13.43
C PHE A 55 -21.41 4.64 14.19
N ASP A 56 -22.70 4.32 14.39
CA ASP A 56 -23.65 5.14 15.16
C ASP A 56 -23.52 4.95 16.67
N GLU A 57 -22.98 3.79 17.09
CA GLU A 57 -22.63 3.51 18.47
C GLU A 57 -21.53 4.45 18.97
N ASP A 58 -21.51 4.63 20.29
CA ASP A 58 -20.51 5.47 20.94
C ASP A 58 -19.18 4.72 21.05
N ALA A 59 -18.13 5.33 20.50
CA ALA A 59 -16.77 4.82 20.53
C ALA A 59 -15.78 6.00 20.47
N PRO A 60 -14.55 5.84 20.98
CA PRO A 60 -13.51 6.86 20.83
C PRO A 60 -13.30 7.24 19.37
N ALA A 61 -13.16 8.54 19.09
CA ALA A 61 -12.96 9.07 17.74
C ALA A 61 -11.78 8.38 17.01
N ALA A 62 -10.69 8.13 17.74
CA ALA A 62 -9.51 7.43 17.22
C ALA A 62 -9.83 6.02 16.69
N HIS A 63 -10.75 5.29 17.33
CA HIS A 63 -11.16 3.96 16.85
C HIS A 63 -11.96 4.07 15.56
N LYS A 64 -12.80 5.10 15.42
CA LYS A 64 -13.56 5.35 14.18
C LYS A 64 -12.62 5.70 13.03
N LEU A 65 -11.61 6.55 13.27
CA LEU A 65 -10.57 6.85 12.29
C LEU A 65 -9.74 5.61 11.93
N GLY A 66 -9.40 4.77 12.92
CA GLY A 66 -8.58 3.56 12.77
C GLY A 66 -9.17 2.50 11.83
N VAL A 67 -10.47 2.54 11.55
CA VAL A 67 -11.11 1.67 10.53
C VAL A 67 -10.74 2.11 9.11
N PHE A 68 -10.50 3.40 8.89
CA PHE A 68 -10.21 3.97 7.58
C PHE A 68 -8.71 4.04 7.34
N SER A 69 -7.98 4.65 8.26
CA SER A 69 -6.57 4.98 8.08
C SER A 69 -5.75 4.58 9.29
N THR A 70 -4.45 4.40 9.09
CA THR A 70 -3.55 4.02 10.17
C THR A 70 -3.19 5.23 11.03
N GLY A 71 -2.75 4.95 12.25
CA GLY A 71 -2.34 5.94 13.24
C GLY A 71 -1.24 5.37 14.13
N PRO A 72 -0.44 6.23 14.77
CA PRO A 72 0.63 5.78 15.65
C PRO A 72 0.07 5.37 17.01
N GLU A 73 0.55 4.24 17.54
CA GLU A 73 0.32 3.90 18.95
C GLU A 73 1.11 4.86 19.86
N VAL A 74 2.39 5.08 19.52
CA VAL A 74 3.22 6.13 20.11
C VAL A 74 3.68 7.07 19.00
N ARG A 75 3.27 8.33 19.09
CA ARG A 75 3.56 9.32 18.05
C ARG A 75 5.03 9.73 18.08
N SER A 76 5.74 9.34 17.02
CA SER A 76 7.08 9.80 16.73
C SER A 76 7.30 9.76 15.23
N TYR A 77 7.13 10.89 14.55
CA TYR A 77 7.16 10.97 13.09
C TYR A 77 8.35 10.26 12.45
N GLY A 78 9.56 10.46 13.00
CA GLY A 78 10.78 9.80 12.51
C GLY A 78 10.75 8.29 12.68
N TRP A 79 10.45 7.79 13.89
CA TRP A 79 10.42 6.35 14.15
C TRP A 79 9.26 5.64 13.45
N ASN A 80 8.09 6.29 13.35
CA ASN A 80 6.96 5.76 12.61
C ASN A 80 7.25 5.67 11.11
N LEU A 81 7.97 6.66 10.54
CA LEU A 81 8.45 6.59 9.17
C LEU A 81 9.40 5.41 8.96
N VAL A 82 10.30 5.15 9.90
CA VAL A 82 11.19 3.96 9.86
C VAL A 82 10.37 2.67 9.84
N THR A 83 9.37 2.53 10.70
CA THR A 83 8.51 1.34 10.72
C THR A 83 7.79 1.12 9.38
N GLU A 84 7.17 2.16 8.82
CA GLU A 84 6.48 2.07 7.52
C GLU A 84 7.45 1.75 6.37
N ALA A 85 8.65 2.33 6.39
CA ALA A 85 9.70 2.03 5.40
C ALA A 85 10.18 0.58 5.50
N VAL A 86 10.40 0.05 6.71
CA VAL A 86 10.82 -1.35 6.90
C VAL A 86 9.72 -2.32 6.46
N GLY A 87 8.47 -2.10 6.86
CA GLY A 87 7.35 -2.95 6.43
C GLY A 87 7.19 -2.97 4.92
N THR A 88 7.28 -1.81 4.27
CA THR A 88 7.17 -1.71 2.81
C THR A 88 8.39 -2.30 2.10
N PHE A 89 9.59 -2.12 2.64
CA PHE A 89 10.80 -2.74 2.13
C PHE A 89 10.65 -4.27 2.05
N ILE A 90 10.19 -4.89 3.14
CA ILE A 90 9.96 -6.34 3.20
C ILE A 90 8.94 -6.78 2.15
N LEU A 91 7.81 -6.07 2.04
CA LEU A 91 6.77 -6.35 1.05
C LEU A 91 7.34 -6.30 -0.38
N ILE A 92 8.05 -5.22 -0.73
CA ILE A 92 8.52 -5.00 -2.09
C ILE A 92 9.67 -5.95 -2.46
N VAL A 93 10.60 -6.24 -1.54
CA VAL A 93 11.63 -7.28 -1.76
C VAL A 93 10.96 -8.62 -2.05
N PHE A 94 9.94 -9.02 -1.26
CA PHE A 94 9.24 -10.26 -1.49
C PHE A 94 8.55 -10.30 -2.86
N VAL A 95 7.84 -9.24 -3.25
CA VAL A 95 7.18 -9.15 -4.56
C VAL A 95 8.20 -9.25 -5.70
N LEU A 96 9.36 -8.59 -5.59
CA LEU A 96 10.38 -8.61 -6.63
C LEU A 96 11.11 -9.96 -6.75
N VAL A 97 11.32 -10.68 -5.65
CA VAL A 97 12.08 -11.94 -5.62
C VAL A 97 11.19 -13.17 -5.81
N ALA A 98 9.98 -13.15 -5.26
CA ALA A 98 9.08 -14.33 -5.20
C ALA A 98 7.75 -14.13 -5.92
N GLY A 99 7.38 -12.89 -6.27
CA GLY A 99 6.07 -12.58 -6.89
C GLY A 99 5.88 -13.14 -8.30
N GLY A 100 6.96 -13.42 -9.03
CA GLY A 100 6.95 -13.97 -10.39
C GLY A 100 7.01 -15.51 -10.47
N THR A 101 6.88 -16.23 -9.35
CA THR A 101 6.87 -17.70 -9.41
C THR A 101 5.63 -18.17 -10.22
N PRO A 102 5.77 -19.06 -11.22
CA PRO A 102 4.67 -19.50 -12.12
C PRO A 102 3.53 -20.29 -11.44
N THR A 103 3.47 -20.24 -10.12
CA THR A 103 2.51 -20.99 -9.32
C THR A 103 1.28 -20.13 -9.07
N ALA A 104 0.10 -20.74 -9.14
CA ALA A 104 -1.17 -20.07 -8.83
C ALA A 104 -1.26 -19.53 -7.38
N VAL A 105 -0.24 -19.78 -6.55
CA VAL A 105 -0.17 -19.34 -5.15
C VAL A 105 0.52 -18.00 -4.95
N GLY A 106 1.07 -17.35 -5.99
CA GLY A 106 1.73 -16.05 -5.90
C GLY A 106 0.92 -14.98 -5.12
N PRO A 107 -0.35 -14.74 -5.45
CA PRO A 107 -1.20 -13.80 -4.71
C PRO A 107 -1.42 -14.20 -3.24
N LEU A 108 -1.56 -15.50 -2.96
CA LEU A 108 -1.70 -15.99 -1.58
C LEU A 108 -0.41 -15.75 -0.78
N ALA A 109 0.75 -15.95 -1.38
CA ALA A 109 2.03 -15.72 -0.72
C ALA A 109 2.23 -14.23 -0.38
N VAL A 110 1.87 -13.32 -1.29
CA VAL A 110 1.86 -11.87 -1.01
C VAL A 110 0.90 -11.53 0.13
N ALA A 111 -0.30 -12.12 0.14
CA ALA A 111 -1.26 -11.91 1.23
C ALA A 111 -0.72 -12.39 2.58
N LEU A 112 -0.05 -13.54 2.62
CA LEU A 112 0.56 -14.06 3.86
C LEU A 112 1.72 -13.18 4.35
N VAL A 113 2.50 -12.59 3.45
CA VAL A 113 3.54 -11.60 3.84
C VAL A 113 2.91 -10.35 4.45
N ILE A 114 1.82 -9.84 3.88
CA ILE A 114 1.07 -8.72 4.44
C ILE A 114 0.55 -9.06 5.85
N VAL A 115 0.01 -10.27 6.06
CA VAL A 115 -0.43 -10.75 7.38
C VAL A 115 0.75 -10.83 8.35
N GLY A 116 1.90 -11.36 7.92
CA GLY A 116 3.11 -11.43 8.73
C GLY A 116 3.63 -10.04 9.15
N ILE A 117 3.63 -9.08 8.22
CA ILE A 117 3.98 -7.67 8.51
C ILE A 117 2.98 -7.10 9.52
N GLY A 118 1.68 -7.30 9.33
CA GLY A 118 0.67 -6.81 10.27
C GLY A 118 0.83 -7.40 11.68
N ALA A 119 1.10 -8.70 11.77
CA ALA A 119 1.28 -9.40 13.05
C ALA A 119 2.57 -9.02 13.79
N SER A 120 3.63 -8.61 13.06
CA SER A 120 4.96 -8.35 13.65
C SER A 120 5.31 -6.87 13.76
N LEU A 121 4.97 -6.07 12.75
CA LEU A 121 5.32 -4.65 12.62
C LEU A 121 4.10 -3.73 12.66
N GLY A 122 2.89 -4.28 12.81
CA GLY A 122 1.66 -3.51 12.81
C GLY A 122 1.42 -2.67 14.06
N GLY A 123 1.96 -3.07 15.21
CA GLY A 123 1.72 -2.39 16.49
C GLY A 123 2.05 -0.88 16.48
N PRO A 124 3.25 -0.45 16.05
CA PRO A 124 3.63 0.96 16.15
C PRO A 124 2.84 1.93 15.25
N THR A 125 2.41 1.49 14.06
CA THR A 125 1.84 2.40 13.03
C THR A 125 0.58 1.89 12.33
N GLY A 126 0.12 0.67 12.60
CA GLY A 126 -0.99 0.05 11.88
C GLY A 126 -0.65 -0.47 10.49
N TYR A 127 0.64 -0.61 10.14
CA TYR A 127 1.17 -1.17 8.88
C TYR A 127 0.44 -0.64 7.63
N ALA A 128 0.57 0.67 7.35
CA ALA A 128 -0.06 1.23 6.16
C ALA A 128 0.53 0.61 4.89
N ILE A 129 1.86 0.56 4.79
CA ILE A 129 2.68 -0.08 3.74
C ILE A 129 2.32 0.26 2.28
N ASN A 130 1.36 1.17 2.09
CA ASN A 130 0.78 1.57 0.83
C ASN A 130 0.07 2.94 1.00
N PRO A 131 0.49 3.98 0.25
CA PRO A 131 -0.11 5.32 0.36
C PRO A 131 -1.61 5.37 0.03
N ALA A 132 -2.07 4.63 -0.99
CA ALA A 132 -3.48 4.61 -1.39
C ALA A 132 -4.36 3.94 -0.34
N ARG A 133 -3.85 2.88 0.32
CA ARG A 133 -4.53 2.15 1.41
C ARG A 133 -4.78 3.02 2.64
N ASP A 134 -3.96 4.05 2.88
CA ASP A 134 -4.16 4.98 3.99
C ASP A 134 -4.94 6.23 3.56
N LEU A 135 -4.42 6.97 2.58
CA LEU A 135 -4.90 8.32 2.29
C LEU A 135 -6.25 8.32 1.56
N GLY A 136 -6.53 7.33 0.71
CA GLY A 136 -7.86 7.19 0.07
C GLY A 136 -8.98 7.04 1.11
N PRO A 137 -8.93 6.04 2.00
CA PRO A 137 -9.87 5.89 3.10
C PRO A 137 -9.86 7.06 4.09
N ARG A 138 -8.71 7.70 4.35
CA ARG A 138 -8.62 8.90 5.20
C ARG A 138 -9.45 10.05 4.63
N ILE A 139 -9.40 10.26 3.31
CA ILE A 139 -10.26 11.24 2.64
C ILE A 139 -11.73 10.85 2.76
N ALA A 140 -12.08 9.55 2.64
CA ALA A 140 -13.44 9.07 2.86
C ALA A 140 -13.91 9.38 4.29
N HIS A 141 -13.10 9.08 5.31
CA HIS A 141 -13.37 9.44 6.70
C HIS A 141 -13.63 10.94 6.86
N ALA A 142 -12.86 11.79 6.18
CA ALA A 142 -12.99 13.23 6.26
C ALA A 142 -14.36 13.74 5.76
N VAL A 143 -14.86 13.19 4.65
CA VAL A 143 -16.11 13.65 4.00
C VAL A 143 -17.36 12.92 4.48
N LEU A 144 -17.25 11.71 5.02
CA LEU A 144 -18.40 10.92 5.44
C LEU A 144 -19.03 11.46 6.74
N PRO A 145 -20.37 11.45 6.86
CA PRO A 145 -21.08 11.91 8.05
C PRO A 145 -21.07 10.84 9.17
N ILE A 146 -19.88 10.54 9.70
CA ILE A 146 -19.71 9.58 10.80
C ILE A 146 -19.92 10.31 12.14
N LYS A 147 -20.87 9.83 12.95
CA LYS A 147 -21.18 10.40 14.28
C LYS A 147 -19.96 10.31 15.19
N GLY A 148 -19.51 11.44 15.76
CA GLY A 148 -18.42 11.46 16.74
C GLY A 148 -17.03 11.10 16.18
N LYS A 149 -16.81 11.26 14.87
CA LYS A 149 -15.58 10.81 14.18
C LYS A 149 -14.31 11.61 14.47
N GLY A 150 -14.45 12.85 14.93
CA GLY A 150 -13.31 13.75 15.15
C GLY A 150 -12.60 14.18 13.86
N ASP A 151 -11.35 14.65 13.99
CA ASP A 151 -10.48 15.00 12.87
C ASP A 151 -9.85 13.75 12.20
N SER A 152 -9.35 13.89 10.98
CA SER A 152 -8.74 12.79 10.21
C SER A 152 -7.21 12.68 10.39
N ASP A 153 -6.64 13.36 11.39
CA ASP A 153 -5.22 13.34 11.76
C ASP A 153 -4.29 13.66 10.57
N TRP A 154 -4.58 14.78 9.91
CA TRP A 154 -3.80 15.25 8.76
C TRP A 154 -2.34 15.57 9.10
N GLY A 155 -2.04 15.85 10.38
CA GLY A 155 -0.66 16.01 10.85
C GLY A 155 0.17 14.74 10.71
N TYR A 156 -0.46 13.56 10.75
CA TYR A 156 0.19 12.26 10.59
C TYR A 156 0.16 11.71 9.17
N SER A 157 -0.78 12.14 8.33
CA SER A 157 -1.12 11.48 7.05
C SER A 157 0.02 11.40 6.03
N TRP A 158 1.09 12.18 6.20
CA TRP A 158 2.26 12.11 5.34
C TRP A 158 3.19 10.93 5.65
N VAL A 159 3.20 10.43 6.90
CA VAL A 159 4.02 9.27 7.32
C VAL A 159 3.68 8.00 6.52
N PRO A 160 2.40 7.56 6.42
CA PRO A 160 2.02 6.39 5.63
C PRO A 160 2.10 6.61 4.10
N VAL A 161 2.53 7.80 3.65
CA VAL A 161 2.83 8.08 2.24
C VAL A 161 4.34 8.02 2.00
N VAL A 162 5.11 8.79 2.76
CA VAL A 162 6.56 8.92 2.58
C VAL A 162 7.29 7.66 3.03
N GLY A 163 6.91 7.06 4.16
CA GLY A 163 7.52 5.84 4.67
C GLY A 163 7.49 4.71 3.65
N PRO A 164 6.32 4.35 3.09
CA PRO A 164 6.24 3.32 2.06
C PRO A 164 7.01 3.63 0.78
N ILE A 165 7.01 4.88 0.31
CA ILE A 165 7.80 5.28 -0.87
C ILE A 165 9.30 5.05 -0.61
N ILE A 166 9.81 5.44 0.56
CA ILE A 166 11.21 5.20 0.93
C ILE A 166 11.50 3.71 0.95
N GLY A 167 10.67 2.91 1.63
CA GLY A 167 10.83 1.45 1.71
C GLY A 167 10.87 0.77 0.34
N ALA A 168 9.95 1.15 -0.56
CA ALA A 168 9.88 0.62 -1.92
C ALA A 168 11.11 0.98 -2.76
N VAL A 169 11.57 2.24 -2.69
CA VAL A 169 12.77 2.67 -3.41
C VAL A 169 14.01 1.93 -2.92
N VAL A 170 14.18 1.81 -1.61
CA VAL A 170 15.32 1.06 -1.02
C VAL A 170 15.25 -0.41 -1.42
N ALA A 171 14.07 -1.03 -1.43
CA ALA A 171 13.91 -2.42 -1.86
C ALA A 171 14.37 -2.62 -3.30
N VAL A 172 13.93 -1.77 -4.23
CA VAL A 172 14.36 -1.85 -5.64
C VAL A 172 15.89 -1.71 -5.75
N VAL A 173 16.48 -0.74 -5.06
CA VAL A 173 17.93 -0.51 -5.09
C VAL A 173 18.70 -1.72 -4.55
N VAL A 174 18.30 -2.26 -3.39
CA VAL A 174 18.96 -3.39 -2.74
C VAL A 174 18.83 -4.66 -3.57
N THR A 175 17.62 -4.99 -4.02
CA THR A 175 17.38 -6.21 -4.81
C THR A 175 18.18 -6.19 -6.12
N TYR A 176 18.27 -5.02 -6.77
CA TYR A 176 19.08 -4.83 -7.97
C TYR A 176 20.58 -4.94 -7.67
N ALA A 177 21.08 -4.24 -6.65
CA ALA A 177 22.50 -4.24 -6.29
C ALA A 177 23.01 -5.63 -5.90
N LEU A 178 22.16 -6.45 -5.29
CA LEU A 178 22.49 -7.81 -4.87
C LEU A 178 22.21 -8.87 -5.96
N SER A 179 21.77 -8.46 -7.16
CA SER A 179 21.35 -9.38 -8.24
C SER A 179 20.33 -10.43 -7.78
N LEU A 180 19.50 -10.08 -6.79
CA LEU A 180 18.45 -10.95 -6.25
C LEU A 180 17.22 -10.99 -7.15
N SER A 181 17.07 -9.99 -8.00
CA SER A 181 16.20 -10.03 -9.17
C SER A 181 17.11 -10.01 -10.40
N SER A 182 17.18 -11.12 -11.15
CA SER A 182 17.53 -10.97 -12.56
C SER A 182 16.42 -10.14 -13.18
N LEU A 183 16.73 -9.04 -13.86
CA LEU A 183 15.71 -8.30 -14.61
C LEU A 183 15.06 -9.17 -15.71
N ASP A 184 15.62 -10.37 -15.94
CA ASP A 184 15.09 -11.47 -16.75
C ASP A 184 13.89 -12.21 -16.10
N PHE A 185 13.40 -11.79 -14.94
CA PHE A 185 12.30 -12.47 -14.21
C PHE A 185 10.91 -12.36 -14.88
N TRP A 186 10.80 -11.59 -15.97
CA TRP A 186 9.75 -11.83 -16.96
C TRP A 186 10.34 -12.73 -18.04
N PRO A 187 10.02 -14.03 -18.05
CA PRO A 187 10.48 -14.89 -19.13
C PRO A 187 9.92 -14.32 -20.44
N LEU A 188 10.83 -13.89 -21.31
CA LEU A 188 10.60 -13.69 -22.73
C LEU A 188 10.27 -15.03 -23.40
#